data_AF-A0A4P6WXB3-F1
#
_entry.id   AF-A0A4P6WXB3-F1
#
_cell.length_a   1.000
_cell.length_b   1.000
_cell.length_c   1.000
_cell.angle_alpha   90.00
_cell.angle_beta   90.00
_cell.angle_gamma   90.00
#
_symmetry.space_group_name_H-M   'P 1'
#
loop_
_entity.id
_entity.type
_entity.pdbx_description
1 polymer ?
#
loop_
_entity_poly.entity_id
_entity_poly.type
_entity_poly.pdbx_seq_one_letter_code
_entity_poly.pdbx_strand_id
1 'polypeptide(L)' 'MAGWSMNMDGPQEHRWTCGVWGHKALPESVLRDGDRVELYRDLRVDPKVARRERFVGQGSRNAGLFAQRRPNSKAGY' A
#
# COMPACT_ATOMS: atom_id res chain seq x y z
N MET A 1 7.83 30.57 14.66
CA MET A 1 6.41 30.54 14.24
C MET A 1 6.20 29.31 13.39
N ALA A 2 5.32 28.43 13.85
CA ALA A 2 5.09 27.10 13.30
C ALA A 2 4.32 27.18 11.97
N GLY A 3 4.77 26.41 10.98
CA GLY A 3 4.10 26.24 9.70
C GLY A 3 4.11 24.77 9.29
N TRP A 4 3.65 23.87 10.16
CA TRP A 4 3.28 22.52 9.74
C TRP A 4 1.87 22.60 9.18
N SER A 5 1.77 22.96 7.91
CA SER A 5 0.52 22.90 7.16
C SER A 5 0.17 21.42 6.94
N MET A 6 -0.45 20.78 7.94
CA MET A 6 -1.18 19.54 7.72
C MET A 6 -2.39 19.91 6.86
N ASN A 7 -2.27 19.74 5.54
CA ASN A 7 -3.43 19.71 4.65
C ASN A 7 -4.39 18.63 5.17
N MET A 8 -5.42 19.06 5.89
CA MET A 8 -6.52 18.24 6.42
C MET A 8 -7.73 18.35 5.48
N ASP A 9 -7.52 18.20 4.17
CA ASP A 9 -8.60 18.21 3.19
C ASP A 9 -8.93 16.78 2.75
N GLY A 10 -9.96 16.19 3.37
CA GLY A 10 -10.64 15.00 2.88
C GLY A 10 -11.55 14.34 3.94
N PRO A 11 -12.82 14.00 3.62
CA PRO A 11 -13.68 13.28 4.54
C PRO A 11 -13.28 11.81 4.51
N GLN A 12 -12.39 11.39 5.41
CA GLN A 12 -12.24 9.99 5.81
C GLN A 12 -11.79 9.96 7.26
N GLU A 13 -12.67 9.57 8.18
CA GLU A 13 -12.26 9.12 9.51
C GLU A 13 -11.36 7.89 9.32
N HIS A 14 -10.05 8.09 9.21
CA HIS A 14 -9.11 6.97 9.22
C HIS A 14 -9.09 6.41 10.64
N ARG A 15 -9.82 5.32 10.85
CA ARG A 15 -9.73 4.56 12.09
C ARG A 15 -8.38 3.88 12.15
N TRP A 16 -7.41 4.55 12.76
CA TRP A 16 -6.09 4.00 13.00
C TRP A 16 -6.23 2.73 13.84
N THR A 17 -5.52 1.69 13.40
CA THR A 17 -5.34 0.48 14.21
C THR A 17 -3.89 0.47 14.70
N CYS A 18 -3.65 0.07 15.94
CA CYS A 18 -2.31 -0.05 16.48
C CYS A 18 -1.86 -1.51 16.60
N GLY A 19 -0.56 -1.69 16.69
CA GLY A 19 0.06 -2.98 16.97
C GLY A 19 1.40 -2.83 17.69
N VAL A 20 1.87 -3.95 18.22
CA VAL A 20 3.18 -4.08 18.84
C VAL A 20 3.88 -5.25 18.18
N TRP A 21 5.07 -5.02 17.61
CA TRP A 21 5.85 -6.05 16.89
C TRP A 21 5.05 -6.82 15.81
N GLY A 22 4.23 -6.13 15.00
CA GLY A 22 3.42 -6.75 13.95
C GLY A 22 2.14 -7.45 14.42
N HIS A 23 1.84 -7.42 15.72
CA HIS A 23 0.60 -7.97 16.28
C HIS A 23 -0.38 -6.85 16.62
N LYS A 24 -1.65 -7.00 16.24
CA LYS A 24 -2.70 -6.03 16.59
C LYS A 24 -2.82 -5.89 18.11
N ALA A 25 -2.84 -4.64 18.57
CA ALA A 25 -3.00 -4.29 19.97
C ALA A 25 -4.20 -3.35 20.14
N LEU A 26 -4.70 -3.24 21.37
CA LEU A 26 -5.64 -2.18 21.74
C LEU A 26 -4.85 -0.91 22.11
N PRO A 27 -5.37 0.30 21.84
CA PRO A 27 -4.72 1.55 22.26
C PRO A 27 -4.42 1.64 23.75
N GLU A 28 -5.21 0.96 24.58
CA GLU A 28 -5.10 0.94 26.04
C GLU A 28 -4.11 -0.11 26.57
N SER A 29 -3.45 -0.87 25.68
CA SER A 29 -2.51 -1.92 26.06
C SER A 29 -1.28 -1.33 26.76
N VAL A 30 -0.94 -1.87 27.94
CA VAL A 30 0.24 -1.43 28.69
C VAL A 30 1.53 -1.83 27.95
N LEU A 31 2.38 -0.84 27.70
CA LEU A 31 3.67 -1.01 27.03
C LEU A 31 4.79 -1.36 28.01
N ARG A 32 5.81 -2.05 27.51
CA ARG A 32 7.07 -2.32 28.22
C ARG A 32 8.22 -1.58 27.53
N ASP A 33 9.31 -1.42 28.26
CA ASP A 33 10.52 -0.86 27.68
C ASP A 33 11.01 -1.71 26.50
N GLY A 34 11.39 -1.04 25.42
CA GLY A 34 11.78 -1.67 24.16
C GLY A 34 10.64 -2.09 23.22
N ASP A 35 9.36 -1.93 23.59
CA ASP A 35 8.25 -2.24 22.67
C ASP A 35 8.23 -1.31 21.45
N ARG A 36 8.18 -1.90 20.24
CA ARG A 36 7.92 -1.12 19.02
C ARG A 36 6.42 -1.02 18.78
N VAL A 37 5.91 0.18 18.98
CA VAL A 37 4.53 0.56 18.63
C VAL A 37 4.43 0.90 17.15
N GLU A 38 3.41 0.35 16.51
CA GLU A 38 3.14 0.49 15.08
C GLU A 38 1.72 1.05 14.90
N LEU A 39 1.55 2.00 13.97
CA LEU A 39 0.25 2.56 13.59
C LEU A 39 -0.06 2.19 12.14
N TYR A 40 -1.23 1.59 11.94
CA TYR A 40 -1.71 1.15 10.63
C TYR A 40 -2.88 2.01 10.18
N ARG A 41 -2.92 2.24 8.87
CA ARG A 41 -4.04 2.86 8.17
C ARG A 41 -4.78 1.81 7.34
N ASP A 42 -6.07 2.02 7.16
CA ASP A 42 -6.85 1.19 6.25
C ASP A 42 -6.31 1.27 4.82
N LEU A 43 -6.46 0.14 4.11
CA LEU A 43 -6.10 0.07 2.70
C LEU A 43 -7.09 0.91 1.89
N ARG A 44 -6.58 1.89 1.13
CA ARG A 44 -7.40 2.70 0.21
C ARG A 44 -7.98 1.88 -0.95
N VAL A 45 -7.25 0.86 -1.38
CA VAL A 45 -7.61 -0.05 -2.46
C VAL A 45 -6.84 -1.35 -2.22
N ASP A 46 -7.43 -2.48 -2.56
CA ASP A 46 -6.73 -3.76 -2.52
C ASP A 46 -5.45 -3.70 -3.40
N PRO A 47 -4.27 -4.10 -2.90
CA PRO A 47 -3.02 -3.99 -3.65
C PRO A 47 -3.02 -4.74 -4.99
N LYS A 48 -3.74 -5.87 -5.10
CA LYS A 48 -3.83 -6.64 -6.36
C LYS A 48 -4.72 -5.90 -7.36
N VAL A 49 -5.84 -5.33 -6.90
CA VAL A 49 -6.71 -4.47 -7.73
C VAL A 49 -5.92 -3.26 -8.24
N ALA A 50 -5.26 -2.53 -7.33
CA ALA A 50 -4.44 -1.37 -7.70
C ALA A 50 -3.29 -1.71 -8.65
N ARG A 51 -2.73 -2.91 -8.54
CA ARG A 51 -1.72 -3.41 -9.47
C ARG A 51 -2.33 -3.71 -10.85
N ARG A 52 -3.49 -4.38 -10.90
CA ARG A 52 -4.17 -4.73 -12.16
C ARG A 52 -4.58 -3.47 -12.93
N GLU A 53 -5.19 -2.50 -12.24
CA GLU A 53 -5.58 -1.22 -12.83
C GLU A 53 -4.38 -0.48 -13.40
N ARG A 54 -3.26 -0.44 -12.65
CA ARG A 54 -2.00 0.14 -13.15
C ARG A 54 -1.44 -0.60 -14.35
N PHE A 55 -1.50 -1.94 -14.38
CA PHE A 55 -1.04 -2.72 -15.52
C PHE A 55 -1.86 -2.41 -16.79
N VAL A 56 -3.19 -2.32 -16.67
CA VAL A 56 -4.08 -1.95 -17.78
C VAL A 56 -3.81 -0.51 -18.24
N GLY A 57 -3.71 0.43 -17.30
CA GLY A 57 -3.50 1.86 -17.59
C GLY A 57 -2.11 2.18 -18.15
N GLN A 58 -1.06 1.48 -17.72
CA GLN A 58 0.29 1.61 -18.28
C GLN A 58 0.41 0.94 -19.66
N GLY A 59 -0.49 0.02 -19.98
CA GLY A 59 -0.48 -0.75 -21.21
C GLY A 59 0.73 -1.68 -21.33
N SER A 60 0.59 -2.74 -22.12
CA SER A 60 1.72 -3.60 -22.53
C SER A 60 2.76 -2.89 -23.39
N ARG A 61 2.56 -1.59 -23.71
CA ARG A 61 3.41 -0.80 -24.60
C ARG A 61 4.72 -0.34 -23.97
N ASN A 62 4.73 -0.01 -22.66
CA ASN A 62 5.94 0.46 -21.96
C ASN A 62 6.57 -0.60 -21.06
N ALA A 63 5.81 -1.55 -20.56
CA ALA A 63 6.37 -2.68 -19.81
C ALA A 63 7.01 -3.63 -20.82
N GLY A 64 8.34 -3.62 -20.93
CA GLY A 64 9.14 -4.51 -21.78
C GLY A 64 8.94 -6.02 -21.53
N LEU A 65 8.00 -6.39 -20.67
CA LEU A 65 7.60 -7.74 -20.30
C LEU A 65 7.16 -8.60 -21.51
N PHE A 66 6.82 -7.99 -22.65
CA PHE A 66 6.61 -8.66 -23.93
C PHE A 66 7.32 -8.00 -25.13
N ALA A 67 8.21 -7.02 -24.89
CA ALA A 67 8.82 -6.24 -25.98
C ALA A 67 9.73 -7.09 -26.87
N GLN A 68 10.27 -8.19 -26.34
CA GLN A 68 11.14 -9.10 -27.08
C GLN A 68 10.49 -10.48 -27.21
N ARG A 69 9.62 -10.65 -28.21
CA ARG A 69 9.20 -12.00 -28.64
C ARG A 69 10.41 -12.67 -29.26
N ARG A 70 10.85 -13.80 -28.69
CA ARG A 70 11.81 -14.69 -29.36
C ARG A 70 11.17 -15.19 -30.66
N PRO A 71 11.92 -15.30 -31.77
CA PRO A 71 11.39 -16.00 -32.94
C PRO A 71 10.96 -17.40 -32.49
N ASN A 72 9.72 -17.79 -32.80
CA ASN A 72 9.03 -19.03 -32.39
C ASN A 72 8.36 -19.12 -31.00
N SER A 73 8.12 -18.03 -30.27
CA SER A 73 7.31 -18.12 -29.02
C SER A 73 5.82 -18.39 -29.29
N LYS A 74 5.25 -19.46 -28.72
CA LYS A 74 3.81 -19.72 -28.75
C LYS A 74 3.04 -18.62 -28.02
N ALA A 75 1.88 -18.25 -28.56
CA ALA A 75 1.00 -17.28 -27.92
C ALA A 75 0.28 -17.94 -26.73
N GLY A 76 0.64 -17.57 -25.51
CA GLY A 76 -0.23 -17.72 -24.34
C GLY A 76 -0.03 -18.94 -23.43
N TYR A 77 1.09 -19.67 -23.49
CA TYR A 77 1.55 -20.61 -22.45
C TYR A 77 3.05 -20.90 -22.60
#